data_AF-A0A8T8K277-F1
#
_entry.id   AF-A0A8T8K277-F1
#
_cell.length_a   1.000
_cell.length_b   1.000
_cell.length_c   1.000
_cell.angle_alpha   90.00
_cell.angle_beta   90.00
_cell.angle_gamma   90.00
#
_symmetry.space_group_name_H-M   'P 1'
#
loop_
_entity.id
_entity.type
_entity.pdbx_description
1 polymer ?
#
loop_
_entity_poly.entity_id
_entity_poly.type
_entity_poly.pdbx_seq_one_letter_code
_entity_poly.pdbx_strand_id
1 'polypeptide(L)'
;MSINRKLFNETKSYFCDYDCNPYEMEQFLFHCQSFEERREKASDIIKDIMGIHGKEKLYRHVVELAKVEYGIRELQPWVRDHVVHALISFILGIYLNEKFLNLISEIHVDEFQWKLAGLFHDIGYPLEIANYVLNPYSNKINEIKRELNVTSEDIVIKVVPVGLERLTNNRNSFDLIQNRINEWELEINVEDEYNQMIKSGDICHGMISSLTLLYVIDLMYQKYNPERKYSDTYGISEKINWNQTYFESDVVSACSAIYIHNLPERCFENAKIDRSKAPVAFLLKLSDCLQDWERPKHDFDGFPGTVFDINLNNDQLILHADISDERKEKIKDEILSSLVAHDVRIY
;
A
#
# COMPACT_ATOMS: atom_id res chain seq x y z
N MET A 1 -12.07 -9.97 23.07
CA MET A 1 -10.92 -10.53 22.31
C MET A 1 -10.40 -9.39 21.44
N SER A 2 -9.08 -9.17 21.33
CA SER A 2 -8.57 -8.11 20.44
C SER A 2 -8.75 -8.49 18.97
N ILE A 3 -8.88 -7.50 18.10
CA ILE A 3 -9.01 -7.72 16.65
C ILE A 3 -7.81 -8.50 16.08
N ASN A 4 -6.59 -8.23 16.53
CA ASN A 4 -5.39 -8.98 16.13
C ASN A 4 -5.52 -10.48 16.44
N ARG A 5 -6.08 -10.84 17.62
CA ARG A 5 -6.30 -12.24 17.99
C ARG A 5 -7.39 -12.88 17.14
N LYS A 6 -8.44 -12.13 16.81
CA LYS A 6 -9.48 -12.57 15.89
C LYS A 6 -8.91 -12.85 14.50
N LEU A 7 -8.24 -11.86 13.91
CA LEU A 7 -7.64 -11.97 12.59
C LEU A 7 -6.70 -13.16 12.52
N PHE A 8 -5.80 -13.33 13.49
CA PHE A 8 -4.92 -14.49 13.54
C PHE A 8 -5.68 -15.82 13.54
N ASN A 9 -6.66 -15.98 14.42
CA ASN A 9 -7.42 -17.24 14.52
C ASN A 9 -8.20 -17.55 13.24
N GLU A 10 -8.79 -16.53 12.61
CA GLU A 10 -9.60 -16.67 11.40
C GLU A 10 -8.77 -16.85 10.12
N THR A 11 -7.50 -16.42 10.13
CA THR A 11 -6.62 -16.45 8.95
C THR A 11 -5.53 -17.52 9.00
N LYS A 12 -5.25 -18.09 10.18
CA LYS A 12 -4.13 -19.03 10.39
C LYS A 12 -4.11 -20.20 9.41
N SER A 13 -5.27 -20.72 9.01
CA SER A 13 -5.35 -21.83 8.04
C SER A 13 -4.89 -21.46 6.63
N TYR A 14 -4.94 -20.18 6.27
CA TYR A 14 -4.59 -19.68 4.93
C TYR A 14 -3.15 -19.19 4.84
N PHE A 15 -2.45 -19.04 5.98
CA PHE A 15 -1.08 -18.53 5.99
C PHE A 15 -0.11 -19.30 5.09
N CYS A 16 -0.32 -20.60 4.86
CA CYS A 16 0.51 -21.36 3.93
C CYS A 16 0.39 -20.86 2.48
N ASP A 17 -0.81 -20.49 2.03
CA ASP A 17 -1.07 -20.00 0.68
C ASP A 17 -0.43 -18.61 0.47
N TYR A 18 -0.34 -17.86 1.57
CA TYR A 18 0.33 -16.57 1.64
C TYR A 18 1.82 -16.65 1.99
N ASP A 19 2.44 -17.83 2.01
CA ASP A 19 3.85 -18.04 2.37
C ASP A 19 4.25 -17.49 3.75
N CYS A 20 3.27 -17.41 4.64
CA CYS A 20 3.41 -16.88 5.99
C CYS A 20 3.67 -18.02 6.98
N ASN A 21 4.64 -17.85 7.87
CA ASN A 21 4.84 -18.77 8.99
C ASN A 21 3.89 -18.41 10.15
N PRO A 22 2.95 -19.30 10.55
CA PRO A 22 2.01 -18.99 11.62
C PRO A 22 2.64 -18.67 12.96
N TYR A 23 3.78 -19.27 13.29
CA TYR A 23 4.49 -18.97 14.53
C TYR A 23 5.06 -17.55 14.49
N GLU A 24 5.64 -17.15 13.37
CA GLU A 24 6.21 -15.81 13.22
C GLU A 24 5.12 -14.72 13.30
N MET A 25 3.96 -14.97 12.68
CA MET A 25 2.78 -14.10 12.79
C MET A 25 2.25 -14.01 14.22
N GLU A 26 2.22 -15.14 14.95
CA GLU A 26 1.81 -15.16 16.36
C GLU A 26 2.75 -14.33 17.24
N GLN A 27 4.07 -14.49 17.03
CA GLN A 27 5.09 -13.70 17.71
C GLN A 27 4.92 -12.20 17.43
N PHE A 28 4.75 -11.82 16.17
CA PHE A 28 4.53 -10.43 15.78
C PHE A 28 3.27 -9.82 16.42
N LEU A 29 2.14 -10.53 16.41
CA LEU A 29 0.85 -10.00 16.87
C LEU A 29 0.70 -9.97 18.39
N PHE A 30 1.36 -10.87 19.14
CA PHE A 30 1.09 -11.04 20.57
C PHE A 30 2.30 -10.91 21.49
N HIS A 31 3.53 -11.03 20.99
CA HIS A 31 4.71 -11.19 21.83
C HIS A 31 5.73 -10.06 21.68
N CYS A 32 5.82 -9.41 20.53
CA CYS A 32 6.64 -8.21 20.34
C CYS A 32 6.02 -7.02 21.07
N GLN A 33 6.66 -6.55 22.15
CA GLN A 33 6.10 -5.50 23.02
C GLN A 33 6.61 -4.11 22.64
N SER A 34 7.89 -4.02 22.26
CA SER A 34 8.46 -2.74 21.87
C SER A 34 8.19 -2.44 20.40
N PHE A 35 8.23 -1.15 20.09
CA PHE A 35 8.11 -0.66 18.73
C PHE A 35 9.20 -1.26 17.82
N GLU A 36 10.45 -1.23 18.29
CA GLU A 36 11.61 -1.70 17.56
C GLU A 36 11.53 -3.20 17.27
N GLU A 37 11.14 -4.01 18.27
CA GLU A 37 10.93 -5.46 18.10
C GLU A 37 9.85 -5.75 17.06
N ARG A 38 8.72 -5.04 17.11
CA ARG A 38 7.62 -5.25 16.15
C ARG A 38 8.05 -4.92 14.73
N ARG A 39 8.76 -3.82 14.54
CA ARG A 39 9.27 -3.38 13.23
C ARG A 39 10.30 -4.34 12.66
N GLU A 40 11.27 -4.79 13.47
CA GLU A 40 12.27 -5.77 13.06
C GLU A 40 11.59 -7.09 12.70
N LYS A 41 10.66 -7.57 13.52
CA LYS A 41 9.89 -8.78 13.25
C LYS A 41 9.06 -8.67 11.97
N ALA A 42 8.39 -7.54 11.75
CA ALA A 42 7.63 -7.29 10.53
C ALA A 42 8.53 -7.31 9.29
N SER A 43 9.69 -6.65 9.39
CA SER A 43 10.71 -6.62 8.34
C SER A 43 11.19 -8.04 7.98
N ASP A 44 11.51 -8.86 8.97
CA ASP A 44 11.93 -10.25 8.76
C ASP A 44 10.83 -11.11 8.12
N ILE A 45 9.58 -10.98 8.57
CA ILE A 45 8.44 -11.68 7.97
C ILE A 45 8.27 -11.31 6.49
N ILE A 46 8.32 -10.01 6.17
CA ILE A 46 8.20 -9.53 4.78
C ILE A 46 9.34 -10.06 3.91
N LYS A 47 10.57 -10.06 4.43
CA LYS A 47 11.74 -10.61 3.75
C LYS A 47 11.56 -12.09 3.44
N ASP A 48 11.07 -12.87 4.39
CA ASP A 48 10.88 -14.32 4.23
C ASP A 48 9.79 -14.62 3.19
N ILE A 49 8.64 -13.93 3.27
CA ILE A 49 7.56 -14.03 2.28
C ILE A 49 8.11 -13.76 0.88
N MET A 50 8.82 -12.64 0.68
CA MET A 50 9.32 -12.26 -0.65
C MET A 50 10.53 -13.09 -1.10
N GLY A 51 11.29 -13.67 -0.17
CA GLY A 51 12.42 -14.55 -0.45
C GLY A 51 12.00 -15.82 -1.18
N ILE A 52 10.83 -16.36 -0.84
CA ILE A 52 10.25 -17.55 -1.52
C ILE A 52 10.01 -17.27 -3.02
N HIS A 53 9.67 -16.04 -3.36
CA HIS A 53 9.42 -15.58 -4.74
C HIS A 53 10.66 -15.04 -5.46
N GLY A 54 11.85 -15.14 -4.83
CA GLY A 54 13.11 -14.54 -5.30
C GLY A 54 13.02 -13.05 -5.55
N LYS A 55 12.23 -12.38 -4.71
CA LYS A 55 12.06 -10.93 -4.67
C LYS A 55 12.66 -10.34 -3.39
N GLU A 56 13.61 -11.02 -2.77
CA GLU A 56 14.28 -10.61 -1.53
C GLU A 56 14.98 -9.26 -1.63
N LYS A 57 15.26 -8.77 -2.86
CA LYS A 57 15.82 -7.43 -3.04
C LYS A 57 14.80 -6.32 -2.78
N LEU A 58 13.50 -6.59 -2.91
CA LEU A 58 12.44 -5.60 -2.62
C LEU A 58 12.42 -5.22 -1.14
N TYR A 59 12.77 -6.16 -0.27
CA TYR A 59 12.91 -5.95 1.18
C TYR A 59 13.79 -4.74 1.53
N ARG A 60 14.78 -4.41 0.70
CA ARG A 60 15.64 -3.24 0.95
C ARG A 60 14.86 -1.92 1.00
N HIS A 61 13.75 -1.80 0.27
CA HIS A 61 12.87 -0.63 0.34
C HIS A 61 12.11 -0.57 1.66
N VAL A 62 11.65 -1.71 2.18
CA VAL A 62 10.99 -1.81 3.49
C VAL A 62 11.96 -1.46 4.62
N VAL A 63 13.21 -1.95 4.54
CA VAL A 63 14.26 -1.56 5.49
C VAL A 63 14.57 -0.07 5.43
N GLU A 64 14.60 0.50 4.23
CA GLU A 64 14.88 1.92 4.07
C GLU A 64 13.74 2.78 4.64
N LEU A 65 12.48 2.39 4.40
CA LEU A 65 11.30 2.98 5.03
C LEU A 65 11.43 2.96 6.56
N ALA A 66 11.67 1.78 7.15
CA ALA A 66 11.87 1.61 8.59
C ALA A 66 12.99 2.50 9.17
N LYS A 67 14.10 2.67 8.43
CA LYS A 67 15.23 3.51 8.85
C LYS A 67 14.89 4.98 8.80
N VAL A 68 14.30 5.46 7.71
CA VAL A 68 13.93 6.87 7.53
C VAL A 68 12.93 7.27 8.61
N GLU A 69 11.87 6.48 8.81
CA GLU A 69 10.84 6.75 9.83
C GLU A 69 11.42 6.83 11.23
N TYR A 70 12.30 5.89 11.57
CA TYR A 70 12.97 5.91 12.86
C TYR A 70 13.88 7.12 13.04
N GLY A 71 14.64 7.48 12.01
CA GLY A 71 15.55 8.62 12.04
C GLY A 71 14.83 9.96 12.21
N ILE A 72 13.60 10.09 11.68
CA ILE A 72 12.83 11.33 11.78
C ILE A 72 11.98 11.43 13.05
N ARG A 73 11.89 10.39 13.88
CA ARG A 73 11.06 10.40 15.10
C ARG A 73 11.45 11.51 16.08
N GLU A 74 12.72 11.90 16.13
CA GLU A 74 13.15 13.03 16.94
C GLU A 74 12.53 14.36 16.47
N LEU A 75 12.24 14.48 15.17
CA LEU A 75 11.61 15.66 14.56
C LEU A 75 10.08 15.55 14.52
N GLN A 76 9.56 14.33 14.41
CA GLN A 76 8.14 14.03 14.28
C GLN A 76 7.80 12.76 15.07
N PRO A 77 7.61 12.85 16.40
CA PRO A 77 7.39 11.68 17.27
C PRO A 77 6.12 10.89 16.94
N TRP A 78 5.17 11.51 16.22
CA TRP A 78 3.94 10.89 15.75
C TRP A 78 4.08 10.10 14.45
N VAL A 79 5.29 9.96 13.91
CA VAL A 79 5.53 9.20 12.68
C VAL A 79 5.11 7.76 12.88
N ARG A 80 4.14 7.37 12.05
CA ARG A 80 3.61 6.02 11.92
C ARG A 80 4.73 5.06 11.48
N ASP A 81 4.66 3.84 11.98
CA ASP A 81 5.45 2.74 11.42
C ASP A 81 4.69 2.12 10.26
N HIS A 82 5.05 2.54 9.04
CA HIS A 82 4.38 2.04 7.85
C HIS A 82 4.76 0.57 7.58
N VAL A 83 5.84 0.03 8.15
CA VAL A 83 6.20 -1.39 8.02
C VAL A 83 5.29 -2.27 8.87
N VAL A 84 5.09 -1.91 10.13
CA VAL A 84 4.13 -2.59 11.03
C VAL A 84 2.72 -2.47 10.46
N HIS A 85 2.33 -1.28 10.00
CA HIS A 85 1.04 -1.07 9.36
C HIS A 85 0.85 -1.98 8.14
N ALA A 86 1.80 -2.00 7.20
CA ALA A 86 1.70 -2.81 5.99
C ALA A 86 1.47 -4.29 6.32
N LEU A 87 2.17 -4.82 7.33
CA LEU A 87 1.98 -6.21 7.76
C LEU A 87 0.61 -6.46 8.41
N ILE A 88 0.10 -5.55 9.24
CA ILE A 88 -1.24 -5.69 9.84
C ILE A 88 -2.32 -5.57 8.76
N SER A 89 -2.21 -4.60 7.86
CA SER A 89 -3.10 -4.45 6.70
C SER A 89 -3.08 -5.68 5.81
N PHE A 90 -1.91 -6.28 5.59
CA PHE A 90 -1.78 -7.52 4.85
C PHE A 90 -2.53 -8.69 5.51
N ILE A 91 -2.41 -8.86 6.83
CA ILE A 91 -3.15 -9.90 7.58
C ILE A 91 -4.66 -9.63 7.53
N LEU A 92 -5.09 -8.38 7.66
CA LEU A 92 -6.49 -8.00 7.48
C LEU A 92 -6.96 -8.33 6.06
N GLY A 93 -6.16 -8.06 5.03
CA GLY A 93 -6.50 -8.40 3.66
C GLY A 93 -6.58 -9.90 3.40
N ILE A 94 -5.80 -10.75 4.09
CA ILE A 94 -6.01 -12.21 4.04
C ILE A 94 -7.41 -12.55 4.57
N TYR A 95 -7.83 -11.98 5.71
CA TYR A 95 -9.18 -12.19 6.23
C TYR A 95 -10.25 -11.74 5.22
N LEU A 96 -10.09 -10.56 4.63
CA LEU A 96 -11.04 -10.02 3.68
C LEU A 96 -11.07 -10.81 2.36
N ASN A 97 -9.92 -11.25 1.83
CA ASN A 97 -9.89 -12.06 0.62
C ASN A 97 -10.62 -13.40 0.85
N GLU A 98 -10.26 -14.11 1.91
CA GLU A 98 -10.70 -15.48 2.14
C GLU A 98 -12.12 -15.58 2.71
N LYS A 99 -12.52 -14.64 3.56
CA LYS A 99 -13.81 -14.69 4.25
C LYS A 99 -14.86 -13.79 3.62
N PHE A 100 -14.45 -12.66 3.03
CA PHE A 100 -15.39 -11.67 2.50
C PHE A 100 -15.50 -11.78 0.97
N LEU A 101 -14.43 -11.57 0.22
CA LEU A 101 -14.47 -11.55 -1.26
C LEU A 101 -14.76 -12.94 -1.84
N ASN A 102 -14.00 -13.96 -1.43
CA ASN A 102 -14.10 -15.31 -1.96
C ASN A 102 -15.45 -15.95 -1.60
N LEU A 103 -15.87 -15.83 -0.34
CA LEU A 103 -17.10 -16.45 0.16
C LEU A 103 -18.38 -15.83 -0.42
N ILE A 104 -18.44 -14.49 -0.52
CA ILE A 104 -19.68 -13.79 -0.85
C ILE A 104 -19.78 -13.50 -2.35
N SER A 105 -18.67 -13.18 -2.99
CA SER A 105 -18.67 -12.70 -4.37
C SER A 105 -18.08 -13.69 -5.38
N GLU A 106 -17.59 -14.85 -4.93
CA GLU A 106 -16.80 -15.79 -5.76
C GLU A 106 -15.61 -15.11 -6.45
N ILE A 107 -15.12 -14.01 -5.84
CA ILE A 107 -13.99 -13.22 -6.33
C ILE A 107 -12.79 -13.55 -5.47
N HIS A 108 -11.70 -13.95 -6.12
CA HIS A 108 -10.44 -14.26 -5.45
C HIS A 108 -9.34 -13.32 -5.93
N VAL A 109 -8.63 -12.67 -5.00
CA VAL A 109 -7.37 -11.98 -5.30
C VAL A 109 -6.24 -13.00 -5.22
N ASP A 110 -5.45 -13.08 -6.29
CA ASP A 110 -4.24 -13.91 -6.32
C ASP A 110 -3.31 -13.58 -5.14
N GLU A 111 -2.77 -14.61 -4.49
CA GLU A 111 -2.01 -14.46 -3.25
C GLU A 111 -0.71 -13.67 -3.49
N PHE A 112 -0.10 -13.80 -4.67
CA PHE A 112 1.10 -13.05 -5.02
C PHE A 112 0.80 -11.59 -5.34
N GLN A 113 -0.33 -11.31 -6.01
CA GLN A 113 -0.83 -9.94 -6.15
C GLN A 113 -1.01 -9.27 -4.79
N TRP A 114 -1.63 -9.98 -3.83
CA TRP A 114 -1.84 -9.44 -2.49
C TRP A 114 -0.54 -9.26 -1.70
N LYS A 115 0.43 -10.19 -1.81
CA LYS A 115 1.76 -10.03 -1.20
C LYS A 115 2.45 -8.75 -1.69
N LEU A 116 2.38 -8.46 -2.99
CA LEU A 116 2.93 -7.23 -3.54
C LEU A 116 2.15 -5.99 -3.07
N ALA A 117 0.83 -5.98 -3.25
CA ALA A 117 -0.02 -4.83 -2.92
C ALA A 117 -0.01 -4.52 -1.42
N GLY A 118 -0.33 -5.51 -0.58
CA GLY A 118 -0.47 -5.34 0.87
C GLY A 118 0.84 -4.97 1.57
N LEU A 119 1.98 -5.56 1.17
CA LEU A 119 3.25 -5.36 1.87
C LEU A 119 4.07 -4.15 1.38
N PHE A 120 3.80 -3.64 0.17
CA PHE A 120 4.62 -2.61 -0.46
C PHE A 120 3.88 -1.31 -0.84
N HIS A 121 2.61 -1.15 -0.46
CA HIS A 121 1.84 0.04 -0.85
C HIS A 121 2.42 1.37 -0.32
N ASP A 122 3.15 1.35 0.80
CA ASP A 122 3.69 2.54 1.47
C ASP A 122 5.20 2.76 1.29
N ILE A 123 5.90 1.99 0.45
CA ILE A 123 7.37 2.10 0.33
C ILE A 123 7.85 3.44 -0.26
N GLY A 124 6.95 4.23 -0.85
CA GLY A 124 7.17 5.58 -1.36
C GLY A 124 7.08 6.68 -0.30
N TYR A 125 6.63 6.37 0.91
CA TYR A 125 6.46 7.32 2.00
C TYR A 125 7.74 8.11 2.39
N PRO A 126 8.97 7.58 2.26
CA PRO A 126 10.19 8.35 2.54
C PRO A 126 10.34 9.59 1.66
N LEU A 127 9.83 9.54 0.41
CA LEU A 127 9.87 10.70 -0.50
C LEU A 127 8.79 11.73 -0.13
N GLU A 128 7.66 11.29 0.41
CA GLU A 128 6.64 12.18 0.96
C GLU A 128 7.14 12.89 2.23
N ILE A 129 7.79 12.16 3.14
CA ILE A 129 8.49 12.73 4.32
C ILE A 129 9.49 13.79 3.88
N ALA A 130 10.34 13.50 2.89
CA ALA A 130 11.33 14.44 2.41
C ALA A 130 10.67 15.76 1.94
N ASN A 131 9.52 15.67 1.27
CA ASN A 131 8.74 16.84 0.87
C ASN A 131 8.24 17.64 2.09
N TYR A 132 7.69 16.96 3.11
CA TYR A 132 7.24 17.61 4.35
C TYR A 132 8.36 18.29 5.12
N VAL A 133 9.59 17.77 5.09
CA VAL A 133 10.75 18.41 5.72
C VAL A 133 11.17 19.68 4.96
N LEU A 134 11.03 19.72 3.63
CA LEU A 134 11.47 20.85 2.80
C LEU A 134 10.46 22.01 2.77
N ASN A 135 9.16 21.72 2.90
CA ASN A 135 8.10 22.72 2.83
C ASN A 135 8.20 23.85 3.87
N PRO A 136 8.44 23.59 5.17
CA PRO A 136 8.59 24.66 6.16
C PRO A 136 9.70 25.65 5.83
N TYR A 137 10.81 25.18 5.24
CA TYR A 137 11.93 26.04 4.87
C TYR A 137 11.56 27.01 3.74
N SER A 138 10.97 26.50 2.66
CA SER A 138 10.52 27.35 1.53
C SER A 138 9.41 28.32 1.96
N ASN A 139 8.48 27.86 2.80
CA ASN A 139 7.42 28.68 3.38
C ASN A 139 7.98 29.85 4.19
N LYS A 140 9.05 29.61 4.99
CA LYS A 140 9.68 30.68 5.77
C LYS A 140 10.35 31.73 4.89
N ILE A 141 10.99 31.32 3.79
CA ILE A 141 11.57 32.29 2.85
C ILE A 141 10.47 33.13 2.19
N ASN A 142 9.38 32.49 1.75
CA ASN A 142 8.26 33.20 1.13
C ASN A 142 7.52 34.12 2.12
N GLU A 143 7.46 33.75 3.40
CA GLU A 143 6.96 34.61 4.48
C GLU A 143 7.84 35.87 4.63
N ILE A 144 9.16 35.72 4.74
CA ILE A 144 10.10 36.86 4.82
C ILE A 144 9.98 37.74 3.58
N LYS A 145 9.85 37.16 2.38
CA LYS A 145 9.64 37.91 1.14
C LYS A 145 8.37 38.77 1.20
N ARG A 146 7.26 38.20 1.70
CA ARG A 146 5.98 38.92 1.90
C ARG A 146 6.15 40.05 2.93
N GLU A 147 6.84 39.80 4.04
CA GLU A 147 7.14 40.83 5.05
C GLU A 147 7.96 41.99 4.49
N LEU A 148 8.90 41.71 3.58
CA LEU A 148 9.73 42.71 2.90
C LEU A 148 9.00 43.44 1.75
N ASN A 149 7.74 43.10 1.45
CA ASN A 149 6.97 43.63 0.32
C ASN A 149 7.68 43.47 -1.04
N VAL A 150 8.44 42.39 -1.23
CA VAL A 150 9.15 42.10 -2.48
C VAL A 150 8.23 41.34 -3.44
N THR A 151 7.99 41.90 -4.62
CA THR A 151 7.22 41.24 -5.69
C THR A 151 8.13 40.39 -6.57
N SER A 152 8.49 39.20 -6.08
CA SER A 152 9.13 38.14 -6.88
C SER A 152 8.35 36.83 -6.78
N GLU A 153 8.67 35.86 -7.63
CA GLU A 153 8.09 34.51 -7.57
C GLU A 153 8.36 33.83 -6.22
N ASP A 154 7.46 32.95 -5.79
CA ASP A 154 7.65 32.12 -4.59
C ASP A 154 8.74 31.08 -4.85
N ILE A 155 9.59 30.87 -3.85
CA ILE A 155 10.55 29.76 -3.86
C ILE A 155 9.76 28.49 -3.55
N VAL A 156 9.90 27.50 -4.44
CA VAL A 156 9.33 26.17 -4.25
C VAL A 156 10.45 25.15 -4.33
N ILE A 157 10.54 24.28 -3.33
CA ILE A 157 11.49 23.17 -3.30
C ILE A 157 10.68 21.89 -3.51
N LYS A 158 11.11 21.04 -4.44
CA LYS A 158 10.40 19.81 -4.79
C LYS A 158 11.34 18.62 -4.86
N VAL A 159 10.82 17.47 -4.45
CA VAL A 159 11.46 16.17 -4.67
C VAL A 159 10.76 15.52 -5.85
N VAL A 160 11.47 15.33 -6.96
CA VAL A 160 10.89 14.73 -8.18
C VAL A 160 11.66 13.47 -8.52
N PRO A 161 11.06 12.27 -8.38
CA PRO A 161 11.66 11.08 -8.92
C PRO A 161 11.62 11.14 -10.45
N VAL A 162 12.75 10.86 -11.09
CA VAL A 162 12.89 10.90 -12.56
C VAL A 162 13.38 9.53 -13.03
N GLY A 163 12.76 9.00 -14.07
CA GLY A 163 13.18 7.76 -14.72
C GLY A 163 12.41 6.52 -14.27
N LEU A 164 11.55 6.61 -13.25
CA LEU A 164 10.67 5.50 -12.86
C LEU A 164 9.58 5.21 -13.90
N GLU A 165 9.34 6.17 -14.80
CA GLU A 165 8.47 5.99 -15.97
C GLU A 165 9.10 5.08 -17.04
N ARG A 166 10.44 4.95 -17.04
CA ARG A 166 11.20 4.25 -18.10
C ARG A 166 11.62 2.87 -17.63
N LEU A 167 10.87 1.87 -18.08
CA LEU A 167 11.21 0.47 -17.85
C LEU A 167 12.20 -0.02 -18.91
N THR A 168 12.73 -1.22 -18.70
CA THR A 168 13.59 -1.89 -19.68
C THR A 168 12.82 -2.23 -20.97
N ASN A 169 13.55 -2.52 -22.05
CA ASN A 169 12.99 -2.77 -23.38
C ASN A 169 12.11 -1.62 -23.91
N ASN A 170 12.42 -0.37 -23.53
CA ASN A 170 11.70 0.84 -23.92
C ASN A 170 10.20 0.83 -23.55
N ARG A 171 9.81 0.07 -22.52
CA ARG A 171 8.44 0.10 -21.99
C ARG A 171 8.26 1.30 -21.08
N ASN A 172 7.04 1.83 -21.02
CA ASN A 172 6.68 2.91 -20.10
C ASN A 172 5.79 2.34 -18.98
N SER A 173 6.06 2.69 -17.72
CA SER A 173 5.22 2.22 -16.61
C SER A 173 3.82 2.83 -16.59
N PHE A 174 3.66 4.07 -17.06
CA PHE A 174 2.35 4.70 -17.19
C PHE A 174 1.47 3.96 -18.19
N ASP A 175 2.01 3.53 -19.33
CA ASP A 175 1.24 2.74 -20.32
C ASP A 175 0.71 1.44 -19.70
N LEU A 176 1.55 0.74 -18.94
CA LEU A 176 1.17 -0.53 -18.30
C LEU A 176 0.08 -0.33 -17.23
N ILE A 177 0.25 0.68 -16.37
CA ILE A 177 -0.70 0.99 -15.31
C ILE A 177 -2.01 1.52 -15.93
N GLN A 178 -1.94 2.38 -16.95
CA GLN A 178 -3.11 2.92 -17.63
C GLN A 178 -3.92 1.82 -18.30
N ASN A 179 -3.27 0.86 -18.97
CA ASN A 179 -3.98 -0.28 -19.58
C ASN A 179 -4.75 -1.08 -18.52
N ARG A 180 -4.13 -1.35 -17.36
CA ARG A 180 -4.80 -2.06 -16.27
C ARG A 180 -5.96 -1.26 -15.66
N ILE A 181 -5.79 0.05 -15.49
CA ILE A 181 -6.86 0.95 -15.01
C ILE A 181 -8.03 1.00 -15.99
N ASN A 182 -7.75 1.01 -17.30
CA ASN A 182 -8.78 0.95 -18.34
C ASN A 182 -9.55 -0.39 -18.31
N GLU A 183 -8.86 -1.51 -18.10
CA GLU A 183 -9.50 -2.83 -17.91
C GLU A 183 -10.40 -2.87 -16.68
N TRP A 184 -10.08 -2.09 -15.65
CA TRP A 184 -10.89 -1.91 -14.45
C TRP A 184 -12.05 -0.93 -14.63
N GLU A 185 -12.17 -0.33 -15.83
CA GLU A 185 -13.18 0.68 -16.18
C GLU A 185 -13.14 1.91 -15.26
N LEU A 186 -11.94 2.30 -14.81
CA LEU A 186 -11.72 3.52 -14.05
C LEU A 186 -11.36 4.68 -14.99
N GLU A 187 -11.99 5.83 -14.80
CA GLU A 187 -11.75 7.04 -15.60
C GLU A 187 -10.61 7.89 -15.05
N ILE A 188 -9.43 7.29 -14.91
CA ILE A 188 -8.23 7.95 -14.37
C ILE A 188 -7.16 8.02 -15.46
N ASN A 189 -6.62 9.22 -15.69
CA ASN A 189 -5.42 9.38 -16.53
C ASN A 189 -4.17 9.37 -15.64
N VAL A 190 -3.41 8.27 -15.71
CA VAL A 190 -2.22 8.01 -14.91
C VAL A 190 -1.15 9.08 -15.10
N GLU A 191 -0.86 9.44 -16.36
CA GLU A 191 0.20 10.40 -16.64
C GLU A 191 -0.20 11.82 -16.21
N ASP A 192 -1.45 12.21 -16.43
CA ASP A 192 -1.96 13.52 -15.99
C ASP A 192 -1.93 13.65 -14.46
N GLU A 193 -2.36 12.61 -13.73
CA GLU A 193 -2.33 12.60 -12.26
C GLU A 193 -0.89 12.67 -11.72
N TYR A 194 0.04 11.93 -12.33
CA TYR A 194 1.46 12.04 -11.99
C TYR A 194 2.02 13.44 -12.27
N ASN A 195 1.72 14.01 -13.44
CA ASN A 195 2.15 15.35 -13.80
C ASN A 195 1.56 16.41 -12.87
N GLN A 196 0.32 16.24 -12.41
CA GLN A 196 -0.31 17.09 -11.42
C GLN A 196 0.36 16.99 -10.04
N MET A 197 0.74 15.78 -9.62
CA MET A 197 1.52 15.54 -8.41
C MET A 197 2.87 16.29 -8.46
N ILE A 198 3.60 16.19 -9.57
CA ILE A 198 4.87 16.93 -9.77
C ILE A 198 4.66 18.45 -9.82
N LYS A 199 3.59 18.90 -10.50
CA LYS A 199 3.28 20.32 -10.66
C LYS A 199 2.87 20.97 -9.34
N SER A 200 2.06 20.31 -8.52
CA SER A 200 1.69 20.78 -7.18
C SER A 200 2.88 20.71 -6.21
N GLY A 201 3.72 19.67 -6.33
CA GLY A 201 4.71 19.34 -5.32
C GLY A 201 4.12 18.51 -4.18
N ASP A 202 2.86 18.09 -4.29
CA ASP A 202 2.20 17.22 -3.32
C ASP A 202 2.50 15.77 -3.68
N ILE A 203 3.59 15.22 -3.14
CA ILE A 203 4.02 13.84 -3.41
C ILE A 203 3.01 12.84 -2.86
N CYS A 204 2.49 11.97 -3.74
CA CYS A 204 1.62 10.86 -3.37
C CYS A 204 2.46 9.58 -3.18
N HIS A 205 2.61 9.10 -1.95
CA HIS A 205 3.36 7.87 -1.70
C HIS A 205 2.85 6.67 -2.52
N GLY A 206 1.55 6.51 -2.74
CA GLY A 206 1.00 5.41 -3.54
C GLY A 206 1.51 5.38 -4.98
N MET A 207 1.53 6.53 -5.68
CA MET A 207 2.12 6.61 -7.01
C MET A 207 3.60 6.24 -6.99
N ILE A 208 4.36 6.77 -6.03
CA ILE A 208 5.80 6.53 -5.92
C ILE A 208 6.11 5.06 -5.57
N SER A 209 5.37 4.47 -4.63
CA SER A 209 5.45 3.06 -4.25
C SER A 209 5.24 2.16 -5.46
N SER A 210 4.17 2.43 -6.22
CA SER A 210 3.82 1.68 -7.43
C SER A 210 4.94 1.72 -8.47
N LEU A 211 5.39 2.92 -8.85
CA LEU A 211 6.40 3.10 -9.89
C LEU A 211 7.75 2.51 -9.47
N THR A 212 8.13 2.66 -8.20
CA THR A 212 9.35 2.09 -7.64
C THR A 212 9.31 0.56 -7.66
N LEU A 213 8.22 -0.03 -7.18
CA LEU A 213 8.04 -1.49 -7.13
C LEU A 213 8.08 -2.08 -8.54
N LEU A 214 7.32 -1.49 -9.47
CA LEU A 214 7.27 -1.92 -10.86
C LEU A 214 8.65 -1.83 -11.52
N TYR A 215 9.36 -0.72 -11.35
CA TYR A 215 10.70 -0.54 -11.89
C TYR A 215 11.70 -1.58 -11.36
N VAL A 216 11.70 -1.85 -10.06
CA VAL A 216 12.64 -2.82 -9.48
C VAL A 216 12.32 -4.25 -9.93
N ILE A 217 11.05 -4.64 -9.99
CA ILE A 217 10.66 -5.96 -10.51
C ILE A 217 10.98 -6.05 -12.02
N ASP A 218 10.80 -4.97 -12.77
CA ASP A 218 11.17 -4.90 -14.18
C ASP A 218 12.67 -5.18 -14.41
N LEU A 219 13.55 -4.63 -13.57
CA LEU A 219 14.99 -4.95 -13.58
C LEU A 219 15.27 -6.44 -13.32
N MET A 220 14.45 -7.09 -12.49
CA MET A 220 14.58 -8.53 -12.26
C MET A 220 14.14 -9.33 -13.49
N TYR A 221 13.04 -8.93 -14.14
CA TYR A 221 12.63 -9.52 -15.40
C TYR A 221 13.66 -9.30 -16.51
N GLN A 222 14.29 -8.13 -16.58
CA GLN A 222 15.40 -7.91 -17.52
C GLN A 222 16.55 -8.90 -17.30
N LYS A 223 16.80 -9.30 -16.06
CA LYS A 223 17.84 -10.28 -15.74
C LYS A 223 17.44 -11.71 -16.11
N TYR A 224 16.20 -12.12 -15.83
CA TYR A 224 15.79 -13.53 -15.89
C TYR A 224 14.90 -13.88 -17.08
N ASN A 225 14.19 -12.91 -17.66
CA ASN A 225 13.43 -13.02 -18.91
C ASN A 225 13.66 -11.75 -19.78
N PRO A 226 14.89 -11.50 -20.26
CA PRO A 226 15.23 -10.28 -21.02
C PRO A 226 14.41 -10.12 -22.30
N GLU A 227 14.02 -11.24 -22.91
CA GLU A 227 13.23 -11.28 -24.15
C GLU A 227 11.71 -11.18 -23.91
N ARG A 228 11.26 -11.10 -22.65
CA ARG A 228 9.83 -10.97 -22.27
C ARG A 228 8.97 -12.06 -22.87
N LYS A 229 9.44 -13.31 -22.80
CA LYS A 229 8.74 -14.48 -23.34
C LYS A 229 7.45 -14.75 -22.58
N TYR A 230 6.39 -15.05 -23.33
CA TYR A 230 5.10 -15.57 -22.85
C TYR A 230 5.14 -17.09 -22.75
N SER A 231 6.20 -17.60 -22.14
CA SER A 231 6.40 -19.02 -21.89
C SER A 231 7.15 -19.18 -20.59
N ASP A 232 6.98 -20.34 -19.98
CA ASP A 232 7.73 -20.74 -18.79
C ASP A 232 9.22 -20.45 -18.95
N THR A 233 9.72 -19.57 -18.08
CA THR A 233 11.09 -19.07 -18.12
C THR A 233 11.64 -19.13 -16.71
N TYR A 234 12.47 -20.13 -16.43
CA TYR A 234 13.02 -20.33 -15.09
C TYR A 234 14.42 -19.71 -15.01
N GLY A 235 14.69 -19.00 -13.90
CA GLY A 235 16.03 -18.55 -13.57
C GLY A 235 16.92 -19.70 -13.09
N ILE A 236 18.19 -19.41 -12.80
CA ILE A 236 19.18 -20.39 -12.32
C ILE A 236 18.73 -21.06 -11.01
N SER A 237 17.91 -20.40 -10.20
CA SER A 237 17.17 -21.03 -9.11
C SER A 237 15.84 -21.58 -9.66
N GLU A 238 15.80 -22.88 -9.92
CA GLU A 238 14.80 -23.64 -10.71
C GLU A 238 13.32 -23.56 -10.27
N LYS A 239 12.95 -22.67 -9.33
CA LYS A 239 11.60 -22.62 -8.74
C LYS A 239 10.76 -21.40 -9.13
N ILE A 240 11.36 -20.35 -9.69
CA ILE A 240 10.63 -19.11 -10.00
C ILE A 240 10.43 -19.00 -11.49
N ASN A 241 9.17 -18.96 -11.90
CA ASN A 241 8.78 -18.74 -13.28
C ASN A 241 8.66 -17.23 -13.57
N TRP A 242 9.44 -16.77 -14.54
CA TRP A 242 9.50 -15.39 -15.01
C TRP A 242 8.72 -15.20 -16.32
N ASN A 243 7.67 -16.01 -16.54
CA ASN A 243 6.78 -15.84 -17.68
C ASN A 243 6.20 -14.41 -17.69
N GLN A 244 6.24 -13.76 -18.86
CA GLN A 244 5.72 -12.41 -19.04
C GLN A 244 4.24 -12.28 -18.65
N THR A 245 3.45 -13.34 -18.79
CA THR A 245 2.05 -13.35 -18.35
C THR A 245 1.93 -13.00 -16.86
N TYR A 246 2.79 -13.54 -15.98
CA TYR A 246 2.76 -13.22 -14.54
C TYR A 246 3.19 -11.79 -14.24
N PHE A 247 4.10 -11.22 -15.05
CA PHE A 247 4.42 -9.80 -14.94
C PHE A 247 3.18 -8.95 -15.18
N GLU A 248 2.42 -9.26 -16.23
CA GLU A 248 1.26 -8.46 -16.64
C GLU A 248 0.03 -8.73 -15.76
N SER A 249 -0.25 -10.00 -15.44
CA SER A 249 -1.39 -10.37 -14.60
C SER A 249 -1.17 -10.00 -13.16
N ASP A 250 0.02 -10.19 -12.60
CA ASP A 250 0.20 -10.13 -11.14
C ASP A 250 0.93 -8.85 -10.74
N VAL A 251 2.10 -8.60 -11.33
CA VAL A 251 2.93 -7.44 -10.96
C VAL A 251 2.26 -6.13 -11.36
N VAL A 252 1.81 -6.01 -12.62
CA VAL A 252 1.15 -4.80 -13.10
C VAL A 252 -0.18 -4.57 -12.37
N SER A 253 -0.95 -5.61 -12.06
CA SER A 253 -2.20 -5.48 -11.28
C SER A 253 -1.94 -4.96 -9.86
N ALA A 254 -0.99 -5.56 -9.14
CA ALA A 254 -0.62 -5.11 -7.80
C ALA A 254 -0.08 -3.66 -7.82
N CYS A 255 0.80 -3.34 -8.77
CA CYS A 255 1.33 -1.97 -8.90
C CYS A 255 0.23 -0.97 -9.27
N SER A 256 -0.73 -1.34 -10.11
CA SER A 256 -1.86 -0.46 -10.46
C SER A 256 -2.79 -0.23 -9.27
N ALA A 257 -3.02 -1.26 -8.44
CA ALA A 257 -3.74 -1.11 -7.18
C ALA A 257 -3.03 -0.14 -6.22
N ILE A 258 -1.71 -0.32 -6.04
CA ILE A 258 -0.89 0.60 -5.23
C ILE A 258 -0.92 2.01 -5.82
N TYR A 259 -0.91 2.17 -7.14
CA TYR A 259 -0.91 3.49 -7.76
C TYR A 259 -2.16 4.29 -7.35
N ILE A 260 -3.33 3.63 -7.41
CA ILE A 260 -4.61 4.30 -7.18
C ILE A 260 -5.02 4.38 -5.70
N HIS A 261 -4.41 3.60 -4.80
CA HIS A 261 -4.93 3.46 -3.43
C HIS A 261 -4.93 4.77 -2.62
N ASN A 262 -3.99 5.67 -2.89
CA ASN A 262 -3.87 6.97 -2.21
C ASN A 262 -4.19 8.16 -3.14
N LEU A 263 -4.94 7.94 -4.22
CA LEU A 263 -5.45 9.05 -5.04
C LEU A 263 -6.56 9.81 -4.32
N PRO A 264 -6.69 11.13 -4.59
CA PRO A 264 -7.75 11.93 -4.00
C PRO A 264 -9.13 11.53 -4.53
N GLU A 265 -10.17 11.83 -3.76
CA GLU A 265 -11.57 11.45 -4.05
C GLU A 265 -12.04 11.90 -5.43
N ARG A 266 -11.56 13.06 -5.90
CA ARG A 266 -11.86 13.61 -7.24
C ARG A 266 -11.55 12.62 -8.38
N CYS A 267 -10.60 11.71 -8.19
CA CYS A 267 -10.25 10.71 -9.20
C CYS A 267 -11.29 9.58 -9.32
N PHE A 268 -12.23 9.49 -8.38
CA PHE A 268 -13.24 8.41 -8.29
C PHE A 268 -14.68 8.93 -8.42
N GLU A 269 -14.87 10.20 -8.77
CA GLU A 269 -16.20 10.81 -8.90
C GLU A 269 -17.03 10.17 -10.03
N ASN A 270 -16.39 9.84 -11.16
CA ASN A 270 -17.06 9.24 -12.31
C ASN A 270 -17.07 7.71 -12.26
N ALA A 271 -16.05 7.10 -11.67
CA ALA A 271 -15.89 5.66 -11.59
C ALA A 271 -15.21 5.27 -10.27
N LYS A 272 -15.92 4.50 -9.44
CA LYS A 272 -15.42 3.96 -8.18
C LYS A 272 -14.81 2.58 -8.39
N ILE A 273 -13.91 2.18 -7.50
CA ILE A 273 -13.29 0.86 -7.50
C ILE A 273 -14.36 -0.18 -7.14
N ASP A 274 -14.65 -1.05 -8.10
CA ASP A 274 -15.58 -2.18 -7.96
C ASP A 274 -14.78 -3.47 -7.78
N ARG A 275 -15.12 -4.28 -6.77
CA ARG A 275 -14.44 -5.55 -6.50
C ARG A 275 -14.51 -6.54 -7.66
N SER A 276 -15.56 -6.50 -8.48
CA SER A 276 -15.75 -7.42 -9.61
C SER A 276 -14.83 -7.10 -10.79
N LYS A 277 -14.37 -5.85 -10.88
CA LYS A 277 -13.49 -5.36 -11.95
C LYS A 277 -12.04 -5.22 -11.49
N ALA A 278 -11.85 -4.69 -10.28
CA ALA A 278 -10.56 -4.33 -9.71
C ALA A 278 -10.36 -4.95 -8.32
N PRO A 279 -10.38 -6.29 -8.19
CA PRO A 279 -10.45 -6.97 -6.88
C PRO A 279 -9.25 -6.65 -5.98
N VAL A 280 -8.03 -6.62 -6.53
CA VAL A 280 -6.82 -6.29 -5.75
C VAL A 280 -6.80 -4.83 -5.29
N ALA A 281 -7.28 -3.89 -6.11
CA ALA A 281 -7.36 -2.48 -5.72
C ALA A 281 -8.45 -2.25 -4.65
N PHE A 282 -9.59 -2.93 -4.81
CA PHE A 282 -10.66 -2.91 -3.82
C PHE A 282 -10.17 -3.45 -2.48
N LEU A 283 -9.50 -4.62 -2.50
CA LEU A 283 -8.95 -5.24 -1.29
C LEU A 283 -7.92 -4.33 -0.61
N LEU A 284 -6.99 -3.74 -1.37
CA LEU A 284 -5.96 -2.85 -0.82
C LEU A 284 -6.58 -1.64 -0.15
N LYS A 285 -7.45 -0.92 -0.86
CA LYS A 285 -8.08 0.31 -0.35
C LYS A 285 -8.95 0.02 0.86
N LEU A 286 -9.74 -1.06 0.83
CA LEU A 286 -10.57 -1.45 1.97
C LEU A 286 -9.72 -1.83 3.19
N SER A 287 -8.64 -2.57 2.98
CA SER A 287 -7.74 -2.99 4.07
C SER A 287 -7.06 -1.79 4.74
N ASP A 288 -6.48 -0.87 3.97
CA ASP A 288 -5.82 0.33 4.51
C ASP A 288 -6.82 1.24 5.25
N CYS A 289 -8.02 1.47 4.69
CA CYS A 289 -9.05 2.29 5.33
C CYS A 289 -9.55 1.69 6.66
N LEU A 290 -9.75 0.37 6.72
CA LEU A 290 -10.27 -0.30 7.94
C LEU A 290 -9.20 -0.47 9.02
N GLN A 291 -7.92 -0.54 8.66
CA GLN A 291 -6.80 -0.73 9.60
C GLN A 291 -6.49 0.58 10.36
N ASP A 292 -7.31 0.87 11.39
CA ASP A 292 -7.14 2.08 12.24
C ASP A 292 -6.65 1.78 13.67
N TRP A 293 -6.62 0.51 14.08
CA TRP A 293 -6.05 0.12 15.38
C TRP A 293 -4.53 0.17 15.36
N GLU A 294 -3.92 0.49 16.50
CA GLU A 294 -2.45 0.53 16.66
C GLU A 294 -1.76 1.41 15.61
N ARG A 295 -2.49 2.43 15.10
CA ARG A 295 -2.04 3.42 14.11
C ARG A 295 -1.79 4.76 14.82
N PRO A 296 -0.54 5.09 15.21
CA PRO A 296 -0.23 6.40 15.80
C PRO A 296 -0.58 7.54 14.86
N LYS A 297 -1.05 8.65 15.43
CA LYS A 297 -1.32 9.93 14.74
C LYS A 297 -0.76 11.08 15.56
N HIS A 298 -0.74 12.28 14.99
CA HIS A 298 -0.19 13.48 15.62
C HIS A 298 -0.67 13.69 17.07
N ASP A 299 -1.93 13.36 17.35
CA ASP A 299 -2.57 13.69 18.63
C ASP A 299 -2.79 12.48 19.57
N PHE A 300 -2.47 11.25 19.15
CA PHE A 300 -2.62 10.05 20.00
C PHE A 300 -1.85 8.82 19.49
N ASP A 301 -1.51 7.91 20.40
CA ASP A 301 -0.70 6.69 20.15
C ASP A 301 -1.40 5.58 19.32
N GLY A 302 -2.56 5.87 18.73
CA GLY A 302 -3.43 4.89 18.07
C GLY A 302 -4.48 4.30 19.02
N PHE A 303 -5.51 3.68 18.43
CA PHE A 303 -6.55 3.00 19.21
C PHE A 303 -6.14 1.56 19.52
N PRO A 304 -6.36 1.04 20.74
CA PRO A 304 -6.00 -0.33 21.05
C PRO A 304 -6.84 -1.33 20.24
N GLY A 305 -6.25 -2.44 19.77
CA GLY A 305 -6.99 -3.45 19.02
C GLY A 305 -8.18 -4.09 19.76
N THR A 306 -8.34 -3.85 21.08
CA THR A 306 -9.47 -4.33 21.87
C THR A 306 -10.76 -3.55 21.66
N VAL A 307 -10.70 -2.33 21.10
CA VAL A 307 -11.91 -1.54 20.79
C VAL A 307 -12.45 -1.83 19.39
N PHE A 308 -11.84 -2.75 18.64
CA PHE A 308 -12.30 -3.15 17.32
C PHE A 308 -12.74 -4.62 17.30
N ASP A 309 -13.76 -4.89 16.51
CA ASP A 309 -14.18 -6.24 16.14
C ASP A 309 -14.67 -6.25 14.69
N ILE A 310 -14.43 -7.34 13.96
CA ILE A 310 -14.82 -7.48 12.56
C ILE A 310 -15.60 -8.77 12.35
N ASN A 311 -16.78 -8.71 11.76
CA ASN A 311 -17.66 -9.87 11.57
C ASN A 311 -18.28 -9.88 10.17
N LEU A 312 -18.73 -11.05 9.76
CA LEU A 312 -19.57 -11.23 8.58
C LEU A 312 -20.98 -11.64 9.02
N ASN A 313 -21.99 -10.93 8.53
CA ASN A 313 -23.39 -11.22 8.84
C ASN A 313 -24.26 -10.99 7.60
N ASN A 314 -24.97 -12.01 7.13
CA ASN A 314 -25.83 -11.94 5.94
C ASN A 314 -25.13 -11.25 4.75
N ASP A 315 -23.94 -11.73 4.40
CA ASP A 315 -23.12 -11.20 3.30
C ASP A 315 -22.63 -9.75 3.48
N GLN A 316 -22.72 -9.20 4.69
CA GLN A 316 -22.19 -7.89 5.03
C GLN A 316 -20.95 -7.97 5.90
N LEU A 317 -19.95 -7.14 5.58
CA LEU A 317 -18.79 -6.90 6.42
C LEU A 317 -19.14 -5.85 7.47
N ILE A 318 -19.04 -6.21 8.74
CA ILE A 318 -19.36 -5.35 9.86
C ILE A 318 -18.10 -5.09 10.68
N LEU A 319 -17.63 -3.85 10.68
CA LEU A 319 -16.62 -3.36 11.62
C LEU A 319 -17.33 -2.68 12.80
N HIS A 320 -17.20 -3.24 13.99
CA HIS A 320 -17.54 -2.56 15.25
C HIS A 320 -16.30 -1.87 15.79
N ALA A 321 -16.39 -0.57 16.07
CA ALA A 321 -15.30 0.21 16.64
C ALA A 321 -15.80 1.07 17.82
N ASP A 322 -15.30 0.85 19.03
CA ASP A 322 -15.58 1.71 20.18
C ASP A 322 -14.64 2.93 20.17
N ILE A 323 -14.84 3.78 19.16
CA ILE A 323 -14.11 5.04 18.90
C ILE A 323 -15.10 6.18 18.64
N SER A 324 -14.62 7.42 18.48
CA SER A 324 -15.50 8.56 18.22
C SER A 324 -16.31 8.41 16.93
N ASP A 325 -17.56 8.87 16.94
CA ASP A 325 -18.43 8.83 15.77
C ASP A 325 -17.84 9.63 14.60
N GLU A 326 -17.17 10.75 14.87
CA GLU A 326 -16.43 11.51 13.86
C GLU A 326 -15.39 10.65 13.12
N ARG A 327 -14.63 9.82 13.85
CA ARG A 327 -13.64 8.93 13.22
C ARG A 327 -14.32 7.83 12.41
N LYS A 328 -15.42 7.26 12.90
CA LYS A 328 -16.20 6.26 12.16
C LYS A 328 -16.72 6.83 10.84
N GLU A 329 -17.31 8.02 10.88
CA GLU A 329 -17.80 8.70 9.68
C GLU A 329 -16.66 8.98 8.71
N LYS A 330 -15.49 9.42 9.19
CA LYS A 330 -14.31 9.59 8.33
C LYS A 330 -13.89 8.29 7.62
N ILE A 331 -13.90 7.14 8.32
CA ILE A 331 -13.59 5.84 7.68
C ILE A 331 -14.68 5.48 6.65
N LYS A 332 -15.97 5.73 6.96
CA LYS A 332 -17.07 5.50 6.01
C LYS A 332 -16.92 6.37 4.78
N ASP A 333 -16.61 7.65 4.94
CA ASP A 333 -16.43 8.61 3.85
C ASP A 333 -15.27 8.19 2.95
N GLU A 334 -14.11 7.84 3.51
CA GLU A 334 -12.94 7.34 2.75
C GLU A 334 -13.27 6.09 1.92
N ILE A 335 -14.07 5.17 2.48
CA ILE A 335 -14.54 3.97 1.77
C ILE A 335 -15.54 4.34 0.68
N LEU A 336 -16.58 5.12 1.02
CA LEU A 336 -17.68 5.42 0.10
C LEU A 336 -17.27 6.39 -1.01
N SER A 337 -16.25 7.22 -0.82
CA SER A 337 -15.76 8.13 -1.85
C SER A 337 -15.01 7.40 -2.97
N SER A 338 -14.39 6.25 -2.68
CA SER A 338 -13.54 5.52 -3.62
C SER A 338 -14.03 4.12 -4.02
N LEU A 339 -14.86 3.46 -3.20
CA LEU A 339 -15.28 2.07 -3.39
C LEU A 339 -16.78 1.90 -3.65
N VAL A 340 -17.12 0.87 -4.44
CA VAL A 340 -18.47 0.29 -4.50
C VAL A 340 -18.63 -0.74 -3.37
N ALA A 341 -18.94 -0.26 -2.16
CA ALA A 341 -18.90 -1.06 -0.92
C ALA A 341 -20.21 -0.99 -0.10
N HIS A 342 -21.36 -1.24 -0.75
CA HIS A 342 -22.68 -1.11 -0.12
C HIS A 342 -22.97 -2.09 1.02
N ASP A 343 -22.20 -3.17 1.10
CA ASP A 343 -22.25 -4.27 2.06
C ASP A 343 -21.22 -4.12 3.20
N VAL A 344 -20.45 -3.04 3.22
CA VAL A 344 -19.57 -2.69 4.35
C VAL A 344 -20.34 -1.77 5.30
N ARG A 345 -20.26 -2.08 6.60
CA ARG A 345 -20.91 -1.34 7.69
C ARG A 345 -19.91 -1.07 8.80
N ILE A 346 -19.94 0.15 9.32
CA ILE A 346 -19.10 0.58 10.45
C ILE A 346 -20.02 1.08 11.56
N TYR A 347 -19.92 0.47 12.74
CA TYR A 347 -20.73 0.78 13.92
C TYR A 347 -19.90 1.26 15.09
#